data_AF-F4C5M4-F1
#
_entry.id   AF-F4C5M4-F1
#
_cell.length_a   1.000
_cell.length_b   1.000
_cell.length_c   1.000
_cell.angle_alpha   90.00
_cell.angle_beta   90.00
_cell.angle_gamma   90.00
#
_symmetry.space_group_name_H-M   'P 1'
#
loop_
_entity.id
_entity.type
_entity.pdbx_description
1 polymer ?
#
loop_
_entity_poly.entity_id
_entity_poly.type
_entity_poly.pdbx_seq_one_letter_code
_entity_poly.pdbx_strand_id
1 'polypeptide(L)'
;MPNNKAAEFLPIVNFFAIKGKAVDIEPFGSGHINDTYRICTDLEEGPNYMLQRINNHVFKNVEHLMQNIALVCNHIKHKLIGQNEKDAEGKVLTPVPTKNGDLFFKDEKNNYWRIFILIENTKSYDIVETIQQAREGGRAFGNFQAMLSDLNPLDVHEVIPNFLNIASRLRDFRDAINKNMASRVDEVRSEIDFIQERENKMNTILNMAAKSQIPLRITHNDTKFNNVLLNKEDKAQCVIDLDTVMPGYVAYDFGDAIRTIINSAAEDEADLDRIKLNIPLFEAYTKGYLETAHHFLYPMEIKSLVDGVLLLPYMQMIRFLTDYLNGDTYYKISHPTHNLQRTKAQMRLVIEIEKHEELLRDLVKREANVYLS
;
A
#
# COMPACT_ATOMS: atom_id res chain seq x y z
N MET A 1 -20.90 25.68 -17.68
CA MET A 1 -19.98 24.52 -17.67
C MET A 1 -19.18 24.61 -16.39
N PRO A 2 -19.06 23.55 -15.57
CA PRO A 2 -18.20 23.64 -14.41
C PRO A 2 -16.79 23.92 -14.89
N ASN A 3 -16.16 24.98 -14.38
CA ASN A 3 -14.76 25.29 -14.66
C ASN A 3 -13.93 24.05 -14.32
N ASN A 4 -13.49 23.30 -15.33
CA ASN A 4 -12.62 22.16 -15.13
C ASN A 4 -11.26 22.71 -14.70
N LYS A 5 -11.05 22.86 -13.39
CA LYS A 5 -9.78 23.34 -12.83
C LYS A 5 -8.59 22.51 -13.33
N ALA A 6 -8.80 21.24 -13.67
CA ALA A 6 -7.75 20.38 -14.22
C ALA A 6 -7.22 20.86 -15.58
N ALA A 7 -8.02 21.60 -16.36
CA ALA A 7 -7.60 22.14 -17.66
C ALA A 7 -6.37 23.06 -17.54
N GLU A 8 -6.11 23.64 -16.37
CA GLU A 8 -4.90 24.44 -16.11
C GLU A 8 -3.61 23.62 -16.19
N PHE A 9 -3.69 22.29 -16.05
CA PHE A 9 -2.54 21.38 -16.10
C PHE A 9 -2.30 20.79 -17.49
N LEU A 10 -3.19 21.02 -18.47
CA LEU A 10 -2.99 20.53 -19.84
C LEU A 10 -1.64 20.97 -20.45
N PRO A 11 -1.11 22.19 -20.22
CA PRO A 11 0.21 22.59 -20.71
C PRO A 11 1.35 21.71 -20.18
N ILE A 12 1.21 21.13 -18.98
CA ILE A 12 2.23 20.27 -18.35
C ILE A 12 2.43 18.99 -19.17
N VAL A 13 1.36 18.46 -19.77
CA VAL A 13 1.40 17.25 -20.59
C VAL A 13 2.34 17.40 -21.79
N ASN A 14 2.52 18.62 -22.30
CA ASN A 14 3.40 18.88 -23.45
C ASN A 14 4.89 18.64 -23.17
N PHE A 15 5.30 18.50 -21.90
CA PHE A 15 6.68 18.14 -21.54
C PHE A 15 6.95 16.64 -21.60
N PHE A 16 5.90 15.82 -21.73
CA PHE A 16 6.00 14.36 -21.76
C PHE A 16 5.97 13.80 -23.18
N ALA A 17 6.61 12.64 -23.34
CA ALA A 17 6.67 11.90 -24.59
C ALA A 17 5.40 11.04 -24.81
N ILE A 18 4.22 11.65 -24.70
CA ILE A 18 2.96 10.98 -25.00
C ILE A 18 2.78 10.79 -26.52
N LYS A 19 2.06 9.75 -26.91
CA LYS A 19 1.52 9.56 -28.27
C LYS A 19 0.16 10.26 -28.38
N GLY A 20 -0.05 10.99 -29.48
CA GLY A 20 -1.26 11.79 -29.69
C GLY A 20 -1.18 13.18 -29.05
N LYS A 21 -2.17 14.01 -29.33
CA LYS A 21 -2.36 15.32 -28.69
C LYS A 21 -3.34 15.17 -27.53
N ALA A 22 -2.96 15.69 -26.36
CA ALA A 22 -3.88 15.79 -25.23
C ALA A 22 -5.02 16.77 -25.57
N VAL A 23 -6.27 16.29 -25.56
CA VAL A 23 -7.46 17.07 -25.90
C VAL A 23 -8.28 17.44 -24.68
N ASP A 24 -8.22 16.63 -23.63
CA ASP A 24 -8.93 16.87 -22.38
C ASP A 24 -8.16 16.31 -21.18
N ILE A 25 -8.42 16.88 -20.02
CA ILE A 25 -7.87 16.44 -18.74
C ILE A 25 -8.92 16.58 -17.65
N GLU A 26 -9.20 15.51 -16.92
CA GLU A 26 -10.24 15.50 -15.87
C GLU A 26 -9.70 14.90 -14.57
N PRO A 27 -10.18 15.34 -13.39
CA PRO A 27 -9.87 14.67 -12.14
C PRO A 27 -10.23 13.18 -12.20
N PHE A 28 -9.35 12.30 -11.71
CA PHE A 28 -9.50 10.86 -11.85
C PHE A 28 -9.13 10.11 -10.56
N GLY A 29 -9.99 9.17 -10.16
CA GLY A 29 -9.79 8.31 -9.00
C GLY A 29 -10.17 8.94 -7.64
N SER A 30 -10.03 8.14 -6.58
CA SER A 30 -10.33 8.48 -5.17
C SER A 30 -9.08 8.63 -4.28
N GLY A 31 -7.88 8.56 -4.87
CA GLY A 31 -6.61 8.53 -4.15
C GLY A 31 -6.38 9.69 -3.18
N HIS A 32 -5.73 9.41 -2.04
CA HIS A 32 -5.60 10.38 -0.93
C HIS A 32 -4.25 11.11 -0.87
N ILE A 33 -3.22 10.64 -1.60
CA ILE A 33 -1.84 11.14 -1.50
C ILE A 33 -1.49 12.10 -2.63
N ASN A 34 -1.67 11.67 -3.89
CA ASN A 34 -1.34 12.45 -5.08
C ASN A 34 -2.62 12.98 -5.77
N ASP A 35 -2.54 14.17 -6.35
CA ASP A 35 -3.60 14.65 -7.24
C ASP A 35 -3.48 13.92 -8.57
N THR A 36 -4.55 13.23 -8.98
CA THR A 36 -4.56 12.35 -10.15
C THR A 36 -5.57 12.84 -11.19
N TYR A 37 -5.13 12.85 -12.44
CA TYR A 37 -5.93 13.32 -13.58
C TYR A 37 -5.82 12.33 -14.74
N ARG A 38 -6.94 12.08 -15.42
CA ARG A 38 -6.99 11.35 -16.68
C ARG A 38 -6.73 12.31 -17.83
N ILE A 39 -5.85 11.93 -18.73
CA ILE A 39 -5.58 12.64 -19.98
C ILE A 39 -6.20 11.84 -21.12
N CYS A 40 -7.10 12.49 -21.87
CA CYS A 40 -7.66 11.95 -23.10
C CYS A 40 -6.86 12.46 -24.31
N THR A 41 -6.60 11.58 -25.27
CA THR A 41 -5.92 11.97 -26.53
C THR A 41 -6.87 12.03 -27.73
N ASP A 42 -6.41 12.66 -28.81
CA ASP A 42 -7.11 12.72 -30.10
C ASP A 42 -6.99 11.44 -30.94
N LEU A 43 -6.30 10.41 -30.45
CA LEU A 43 -6.14 9.16 -31.18
C LEU A 43 -7.42 8.33 -31.10
N GLU A 44 -7.92 7.88 -32.26
CA GLU A 44 -8.98 6.86 -32.32
C GLU A 44 -8.49 5.52 -31.75
N GLU A 45 -7.25 5.16 -32.07
CA GLU A 45 -6.54 3.99 -31.54
C GLU A 45 -5.25 4.44 -30.85
N GLY A 46 -5.22 4.38 -29.52
CA GLY A 46 -4.07 4.78 -28.72
C GLY A 46 -4.34 4.80 -27.22
N PRO A 47 -3.30 4.86 -26.38
CA PRO A 47 -3.49 4.92 -24.94
C PRO A 47 -3.95 6.31 -24.48
N ASN A 48 -4.79 6.31 -23.47
CA ASN A 48 -4.94 7.46 -22.58
C ASN A 48 -3.86 7.42 -21.50
N TYR A 49 -3.74 8.51 -20.73
CA TYR A 49 -2.69 8.64 -19.73
C TYR A 49 -3.23 9.09 -18.39
N MET A 50 -2.44 8.86 -17.35
CA MET A 50 -2.69 9.33 -16.00
C MET A 50 -1.59 10.32 -15.61
N LEU A 51 -1.94 11.60 -15.42
CA LEU A 51 -1.06 12.63 -14.87
C LEU A 51 -1.20 12.65 -13.36
N GLN A 52 -0.08 12.68 -12.65
CA GLN A 52 -0.07 12.83 -11.20
C GLN A 52 0.85 13.96 -10.75
N ARG A 53 0.34 14.79 -9.83
CA ARG A 53 1.18 15.68 -9.02
C ARG A 53 1.67 14.93 -7.80
N ILE A 54 2.98 14.75 -7.69
CA ILE A 54 3.63 14.03 -6.58
C ILE A 54 3.59 14.89 -5.32
N ASN A 55 3.16 14.28 -4.21
CA ASN A 55 3.21 14.92 -2.90
C ASN A 55 4.65 14.98 -2.35
N ASN A 56 5.38 16.03 -2.73
CA ASN A 56 6.76 16.26 -2.30
C ASN A 56 6.89 16.69 -0.81
N HIS A 57 5.79 16.83 -0.07
CA HIS A 57 5.84 16.93 1.38
C HIS A 57 6.05 15.58 2.05
N VAL A 58 5.51 14.51 1.48
CA VAL A 58 5.75 13.12 1.92
C VAL A 58 7.02 12.57 1.27
N PHE A 59 7.11 12.66 -0.05
CA PHE A 59 8.25 12.14 -0.83
C PHE A 59 9.30 13.22 -1.04
N LYS A 60 10.21 13.37 -0.08
CA LYS A 60 11.24 14.42 -0.11
C LYS A 60 12.24 14.25 -1.26
N ASN A 61 12.54 13.01 -1.63
CA ASN A 61 13.42 12.68 -2.74
C ASN A 61 12.62 12.07 -3.90
N VAL A 62 12.10 12.94 -4.77
CA VAL A 62 11.29 12.55 -5.93
C VAL A 62 12.11 11.77 -6.96
N GLU A 63 13.42 12.02 -7.04
CA GLU A 63 14.30 11.31 -7.96
C GLU A 63 14.40 9.82 -7.57
N HIS A 64 14.69 9.52 -6.30
CA HIS A 64 14.71 8.14 -5.81
C HIS A 64 13.35 7.45 -5.96
N LEU A 65 12.25 8.17 -5.67
CA LEU A 65 10.88 7.67 -5.90
C LEU A 65 10.68 7.21 -7.34
N MET A 66 11.02 8.07 -8.31
CA MET A 66 10.82 7.73 -9.72
C MET A 66 11.80 6.67 -10.22
N GLN A 67 13.03 6.63 -9.70
CA GLN A 67 14.00 5.57 -9.99
C GLN A 67 13.47 4.20 -9.52
N ASN A 68 12.94 4.10 -8.30
CA ASN A 68 12.30 2.87 -7.80
C ASN A 68 11.16 2.42 -8.71
N ILE A 69 10.24 3.33 -9.03
CA ILE A 69 9.08 3.02 -9.88
C ILE A 69 9.52 2.54 -11.26
N ALA A 70 10.45 3.24 -11.91
CA ALA A 70 10.95 2.85 -13.22
C ALA A 70 11.65 1.48 -13.18
N LEU A 71 12.49 1.23 -12.16
CA LEU A 71 13.18 -0.05 -11.98
C LEU A 71 12.19 -1.20 -11.83
N VAL A 72 11.21 -1.06 -10.93
CA VAL A 72 10.17 -2.06 -10.64
C VAL A 72 9.31 -2.33 -11.87
N CYS A 73 8.79 -1.28 -12.51
CA CYS A 73 7.95 -1.39 -13.69
C CYS A 73 8.69 -2.08 -14.85
N ASN A 74 9.94 -1.68 -15.13
CA ASN A 74 10.72 -2.27 -16.20
C ASN A 74 11.06 -3.74 -15.92
N HIS A 75 11.43 -4.07 -14.68
CA HIS A 75 11.72 -5.45 -14.27
C HIS A 75 10.51 -6.37 -14.49
N ILE A 76 9.33 -5.95 -14.00
CA ILE A 76 8.08 -6.71 -14.18
C ILE A 76 7.73 -6.82 -15.66
N LYS A 77 7.82 -5.72 -16.44
CA LYS A 77 7.54 -5.72 -17.89
C LYS A 77 8.44 -6.70 -18.64
N HIS A 78 9.73 -6.74 -18.32
CA HIS A 78 10.67 -7.69 -18.91
C HIS A 78 10.32 -9.15 -18.60
N LYS A 79 9.91 -9.47 -17.36
CA LYS A 79 9.48 -10.82 -17.00
C LYS A 79 8.18 -11.24 -17.69
N LEU A 80 7.19 -10.34 -17.76
CA LEU A 80 5.94 -10.59 -18.50
C LEU A 80 6.21 -10.89 -19.97
N ILE A 81 7.06 -10.10 -20.64
CA ILE A 81 7.46 -10.35 -22.03
C ILE A 81 8.19 -11.70 -22.16
N GLY A 82 9.11 -12.02 -21.24
CA GLY A 82 9.82 -13.30 -21.22
C GLY A 82 8.90 -14.52 -21.01
N GLN A 83 7.75 -14.32 -20.36
CA GLN A 83 6.69 -15.32 -20.18
C GLN A 83 5.72 -15.40 -21.38
N ASN A 84 5.98 -14.66 -22.46
CA ASN A 84 5.11 -14.52 -23.62
C ASN A 84 3.72 -13.95 -23.30
N GLU A 85 3.64 -13.09 -22.28
CA GLU A 85 2.41 -12.35 -21.99
C GLU A 85 2.09 -11.39 -23.16
N LYS A 86 0.91 -11.55 -23.75
CA LYS A 86 0.50 -10.77 -24.93
C LYS A 86 0.14 -9.34 -24.56
N ASP A 87 -0.38 -9.13 -23.36
CA ASP A 87 -0.78 -7.82 -22.85
C ASP A 87 0.06 -7.42 -21.63
N ALA A 88 1.38 -7.34 -21.82
CA ALA A 88 2.28 -6.92 -20.74
C ALA A 88 1.99 -5.47 -20.30
N GLU A 89 1.59 -4.60 -21.24
CA GLU A 89 1.32 -3.17 -20.97
C GLU A 89 0.05 -2.96 -20.13
N GLY A 90 -0.97 -3.81 -20.26
CA GLY A 90 -2.14 -3.82 -19.40
C GLY A 90 -1.93 -4.41 -18.01
N LYS A 91 -0.76 -5.01 -17.74
CA LYS A 91 -0.46 -5.74 -16.49
C LYS A 91 0.64 -5.13 -15.62
N VAL A 92 1.20 -4.00 -16.04
CA VAL A 92 2.18 -3.24 -15.26
C VAL A 92 2.06 -1.76 -15.58
N LEU A 93 2.16 -0.90 -14.55
CA LEU A 93 2.26 0.54 -14.78
C LEU A 93 3.46 0.83 -15.69
N THR A 94 3.26 1.72 -16.67
CA THR A 94 4.32 2.14 -17.58
C THR A 94 4.53 3.65 -17.45
N PRO A 95 5.61 4.10 -16.77
CA PRO A 95 5.97 5.52 -16.72
C PRO A 95 6.27 6.06 -18.12
N VAL A 96 5.78 7.27 -18.40
CA VAL A 96 6.07 7.99 -19.64
C VAL A 96 7.14 9.04 -19.33
N PRO A 97 8.31 8.99 -19.98
CA PRO A 97 9.37 9.97 -19.74
C PRO A 97 9.00 11.35 -20.30
N THR A 98 9.74 12.37 -19.87
CA THR A 98 9.74 13.67 -20.52
C THR A 98 10.32 13.56 -21.93
N LYS A 99 10.12 14.57 -22.76
CA LYS A 99 10.74 14.65 -24.09
C LYS A 99 12.28 14.65 -24.04
N ASN A 100 12.86 14.96 -22.88
CA ASN A 100 14.31 14.93 -22.64
C ASN A 100 14.78 13.61 -22.01
N GLY A 101 13.86 12.67 -21.72
CA GLY A 101 14.18 11.36 -21.14
C GLY A 101 14.08 11.28 -19.62
N ASP A 102 13.76 12.38 -18.92
CA ASP A 102 13.59 12.38 -17.47
C ASP A 102 12.33 11.63 -17.04
N LEU A 103 12.28 11.09 -15.82
CA LEU A 103 11.12 10.34 -15.33
C LEU A 103 10.00 11.24 -14.77
N PHE A 104 10.28 12.52 -14.56
CA PHE A 104 9.31 13.49 -14.04
C PHE A 104 9.62 14.89 -14.56
N PHE A 105 8.64 15.79 -14.49
CA PHE A 105 8.78 17.20 -14.80
C PHE A 105 8.58 18.04 -13.53
N LYS A 106 9.46 19.03 -13.30
CA LYS A 106 9.33 19.98 -12.20
C LYS A 106 8.88 21.33 -12.76
N ASP A 107 7.75 21.85 -12.28
CA ASP A 107 7.22 23.13 -12.72
C ASP A 107 7.86 24.32 -11.98
N GLU A 108 7.56 25.54 -12.44
CA GLU A 108 8.05 26.79 -11.87
C GLU A 108 7.59 27.03 -10.42
N LYS A 109 6.53 26.33 -9.98
CA LYS A 109 5.98 26.39 -8.62
C LYS A 109 6.57 25.31 -7.70
N ASN A 110 7.63 24.62 -8.13
CA ASN A 110 8.26 23.49 -7.42
C ASN A 110 7.33 22.27 -7.20
N ASN A 111 6.27 22.11 -8.00
CA ASN A 111 5.53 20.86 -8.04
C ASN A 111 6.24 19.86 -8.96
N TYR A 112 6.10 18.58 -8.64
CA TYR A 112 6.67 17.49 -9.40
C TYR A 112 5.53 16.70 -10.05
N TRP A 113 5.69 16.42 -11.34
CA TRP A 113 4.67 15.81 -12.18
C TRP A 113 5.22 14.56 -12.86
N ARG A 114 4.41 13.52 -12.96
CA ARG A 114 4.72 12.28 -13.69
C ARG A 114 3.52 11.82 -14.49
N ILE A 115 3.78 11.05 -15.54
CA ILE A 115 2.74 10.43 -16.36
C ILE A 115 2.91 8.92 -16.40
N PHE A 116 1.80 8.19 -16.33
CA PHE A 116 1.73 6.77 -16.67
C PHE A 116 0.79 6.56 -17.86
N ILE A 117 1.00 5.47 -18.61
CA ILE A 117 -0.03 4.92 -19.49
C ILE A 117 -1.22 4.48 -18.63
N LEU A 118 -2.44 4.88 -19.01
CA LEU A 118 -3.65 4.49 -18.30
C LEU A 118 -4.02 3.05 -18.65
N ILE A 119 -4.21 2.21 -17.63
CA ILE A 119 -4.70 0.84 -17.79
C ILE A 119 -6.23 0.87 -17.87
N GLU A 120 -6.74 0.86 -19.10
CA GLU A 120 -8.18 0.95 -19.41
C GLU A 120 -8.95 -0.32 -19.05
N ASN A 121 -10.29 -0.22 -18.99
CA ASN A 121 -11.20 -1.34 -18.71
C ASN A 121 -10.99 -2.06 -17.37
N THR A 122 -10.43 -1.36 -16.39
CA THR A 122 -10.22 -1.86 -15.04
C THR A 122 -11.16 -1.19 -14.03
N LYS A 123 -11.30 -1.85 -12.87
CA LYS A 123 -12.02 -1.36 -11.68
C LYS A 123 -11.21 -1.71 -10.44
N SER A 124 -11.35 -0.90 -9.39
CA SER A 124 -10.83 -1.19 -8.05
C SER A 124 -11.95 -1.02 -7.02
N TYR A 125 -11.74 -1.56 -5.82
CA TYR A 125 -12.74 -1.54 -4.74
C TYR A 125 -12.10 -1.03 -3.45
N ASP A 126 -12.80 -0.14 -2.76
CA ASP A 126 -12.38 0.32 -1.42
C ASP A 126 -12.70 -0.72 -0.34
N ILE A 127 -13.74 -1.53 -0.55
CA ILE A 127 -14.19 -2.57 0.38
C ILE A 127 -14.26 -3.90 -0.37
N VAL A 128 -13.72 -4.95 0.24
CA VAL A 128 -13.81 -6.32 -0.27
C VAL A 128 -15.06 -7.00 0.26
N GLU A 129 -15.95 -7.39 -0.64
CA GLU A 129 -17.25 -7.96 -0.28
C GLU A 129 -17.34 -9.47 -0.60
N THR A 130 -16.49 -9.96 -1.51
CA THR A 130 -16.59 -11.32 -2.04
C THR A 130 -15.31 -12.14 -1.87
N ILE A 131 -15.49 -13.46 -1.75
CA ILE A 131 -14.39 -14.44 -1.73
C ILE A 131 -13.52 -14.33 -2.98
N GLN A 132 -14.11 -14.08 -4.15
CA GLN A 132 -13.37 -13.93 -5.40
C GLN A 132 -12.45 -12.72 -5.36
N GLN A 133 -12.95 -11.56 -4.94
CA GLN A 133 -12.14 -10.36 -4.78
C GLN A 133 -10.97 -10.61 -3.82
N ALA A 134 -11.23 -11.15 -2.62
CA ALA A 134 -10.17 -11.44 -1.66
C ALA A 134 -9.08 -12.36 -2.25
N ARG A 135 -9.50 -13.45 -2.93
CA ARG A 135 -8.57 -14.38 -3.59
C ARG A 135 -7.73 -13.69 -4.68
N GLU A 136 -8.34 -12.86 -5.51
CA GLU A 136 -7.64 -12.15 -6.58
C GLU A 136 -6.72 -11.05 -6.04
N GLY A 137 -7.08 -10.38 -4.94
CA GLY A 137 -6.15 -9.50 -4.22
C GLY A 137 -4.93 -10.25 -3.69
N GLY A 138 -5.14 -11.43 -3.12
CA GLY A 138 -4.04 -12.30 -2.69
C GLY A 138 -3.12 -12.65 -3.85
N ARG A 139 -3.69 -13.12 -4.98
CA ARG A 139 -2.93 -13.41 -6.19
C ARG A 139 -2.16 -12.19 -6.70
N ALA A 140 -2.77 -11.01 -6.69
CA ALA A 140 -2.15 -9.79 -7.20
C ALA A 140 -0.87 -9.45 -6.43
N PHE A 141 -0.94 -9.37 -5.09
CA PHE A 141 0.21 -9.03 -4.27
C PHE A 141 1.25 -10.16 -4.18
N GLY A 142 0.81 -11.43 -4.14
CA GLY A 142 1.73 -12.56 -4.18
C GLY A 142 2.50 -12.62 -5.50
N ASN A 143 1.82 -12.38 -6.63
CA ASN A 143 2.45 -12.31 -7.94
C ASN A 143 3.37 -11.08 -8.07
N PHE A 144 2.97 -9.92 -7.52
CA PHE A 144 3.80 -8.72 -7.51
C PHE A 144 5.15 -8.99 -6.83
N GLN A 145 5.13 -9.59 -5.63
CA GLN A 145 6.35 -9.95 -4.92
C GLN A 145 7.15 -11.06 -5.63
N ALA A 146 6.48 -12.05 -6.22
CA ALA A 146 7.12 -13.09 -7.02
C ALA A 146 7.84 -12.54 -8.25
N MET A 147 7.26 -11.54 -8.92
CA MET A 147 7.90 -10.89 -10.06
C MET A 147 9.16 -10.13 -9.64
N LEU A 148 9.22 -9.64 -8.40
CA LEU A 148 10.34 -8.88 -7.86
C LEU A 148 11.33 -9.72 -7.03
N SER A 149 11.08 -11.01 -6.83
CA SER A 149 11.86 -11.85 -5.90
C SER A 149 13.32 -12.06 -6.31
N ASP A 150 13.64 -11.82 -7.57
CA ASP A 150 14.97 -11.91 -8.18
C ASP A 150 15.65 -10.55 -8.39
N LEU A 151 14.99 -9.45 -8.03
CA LEU A 151 15.58 -8.11 -8.02
C LEU A 151 16.24 -7.85 -6.67
N ASN A 152 17.47 -7.36 -6.67
CA ASN A 152 18.23 -7.10 -5.45
C ASN A 152 17.60 -5.94 -4.67
N PRO A 153 17.13 -6.15 -3.42
CA PRO A 153 16.50 -5.09 -2.63
C PRO A 153 17.42 -3.89 -2.37
N LEU A 154 18.74 -4.08 -2.39
CA LEU A 154 19.70 -2.99 -2.17
C LEU A 154 19.77 -2.00 -3.35
N ASP A 155 19.23 -2.36 -4.52
CA ASP A 155 19.16 -1.48 -5.68
C ASP A 155 17.92 -0.57 -5.63
N VAL A 156 17.04 -0.75 -4.62
CA VAL A 156 15.82 0.04 -4.42
C VAL A 156 15.99 0.96 -3.22
N HIS A 157 15.68 2.24 -3.40
CA HIS A 157 15.87 3.26 -2.37
C HIS A 157 14.76 3.23 -1.30
N GLU A 158 15.10 3.56 -0.06
CA GLU A 158 14.11 3.89 0.97
C GLU A 158 13.63 5.34 0.76
N VAL A 159 12.38 5.50 0.29
CA VAL A 159 11.81 6.80 -0.09
C VAL A 159 11.04 7.48 1.05
N ILE A 160 10.56 6.68 2.00
CA ILE A 160 10.02 7.15 3.28
C ILE A 160 10.76 6.41 4.39
N PRO A 161 11.80 7.02 4.98
CA PRO A 161 12.57 6.39 6.04
C PRO A 161 11.70 5.93 7.21
N ASN A 162 11.96 4.72 7.71
CA ASN A 162 11.25 4.13 8.85
C ASN A 162 9.74 3.99 8.66
N PHE A 163 9.25 3.88 7.42
CA PHE A 163 7.81 3.87 7.12
C PHE A 163 7.04 2.82 7.95
N LEU A 164 7.42 1.55 7.83
CA LEU A 164 6.88 0.41 8.59
C LEU A 164 7.82 -0.08 9.70
N ASN A 165 8.69 0.80 10.22
CA ASN A 165 9.61 0.45 11.31
C ASN A 165 8.94 0.66 12.68
N ILE A 166 8.46 -0.42 13.29
CA ILE A 166 7.72 -0.34 14.56
C ILE A 166 8.55 0.26 15.71
N ALA A 167 9.86 -0.04 15.77
CA ALA A 167 10.74 0.53 16.78
C ALA A 167 10.83 2.06 16.65
N SER A 168 10.83 2.59 15.43
CA SER A 168 10.77 4.03 15.19
C SER A 168 9.42 4.62 15.60
N ARG A 169 8.31 3.97 15.23
CA ARG A 169 6.96 4.45 15.60
C ARG A 169 6.74 4.50 17.10
N LEU A 170 7.28 3.53 17.84
CA LEU A 170 7.25 3.53 19.30
C LEU A 170 8.12 4.64 19.92
N ARG A 171 9.25 5.01 19.29
CA ARG A 171 10.04 6.18 19.73
C ARG A 171 9.25 7.47 19.50
N ASP A 172 8.70 7.66 18.30
CA ASP A 172 7.88 8.83 17.96
C ASP A 172 6.69 8.97 18.93
N PHE A 173 6.06 7.86 19.29
CA PHE A 173 4.96 7.81 20.24
C PHE A 173 5.37 8.21 21.66
N ARG A 174 6.49 7.69 22.17
CA ARG A 174 7.03 8.09 23.48
C ARG A 174 7.37 9.58 23.51
N ASP A 175 7.94 10.10 22.44
CA ASP A 175 8.24 11.53 22.31
C ASP A 175 6.96 12.37 22.34
N ALA A 176 5.89 11.94 21.67
CA ALA A 176 4.59 12.60 21.71
C ALA A 176 3.98 12.61 23.13
N ILE A 177 4.08 11.50 23.86
CA ILE A 177 3.65 11.42 25.28
C ILE A 177 4.45 12.41 26.14
N ASN A 178 5.78 12.42 26.00
CA ASN A 178 6.65 13.27 26.82
C ASN A 178 6.43 14.76 26.56
N LYS A 179 6.20 15.13 25.29
CA LYS A 179 5.93 16.52 24.92
C LYS A 179 4.51 16.95 25.28
N ASN A 180 3.54 16.03 25.20
CA ASN A 180 2.13 16.26 25.47
C ASN A 180 1.60 17.55 24.81
N MET A 181 1.94 17.80 23.54
CA MET A 181 1.74 19.11 22.91
C MET A 181 0.28 19.56 22.90
N ALA A 182 -0.64 18.62 22.70
CA ALA A 182 -2.08 18.89 22.71
C ALA A 182 -2.74 18.74 24.09
N SER A 183 -1.97 18.46 25.16
CA SER A 183 -2.48 18.25 26.52
C SER A 183 -3.51 17.11 26.66
N ARG A 184 -3.39 16.06 25.82
CA ARG A 184 -4.36 14.95 25.71
C ARG A 184 -3.91 13.65 26.35
N VAL A 185 -2.67 13.56 26.86
CA VAL A 185 -2.10 12.29 27.38
C VAL A 185 -2.96 11.66 28.50
N ASP A 186 -3.54 12.47 29.38
CA ASP A 186 -4.37 11.97 30.49
C ASP A 186 -5.70 11.36 30.04
N GLU A 187 -6.16 11.66 28.82
CA GLU A 187 -7.39 11.12 28.24
C GLU A 187 -7.22 9.70 27.67
N VAL A 188 -5.98 9.26 27.45
CA VAL A 188 -5.66 8.05 26.64
C VAL A 188 -4.76 7.06 27.36
N ARG A 189 -4.82 7.02 28.70
CA ARG A 189 -3.98 6.13 29.53
C ARG A 189 -4.19 4.66 29.18
N SER A 190 -5.44 4.23 28.97
CA SER A 190 -5.77 2.86 28.56
C SER A 190 -5.13 2.44 27.24
N GLU A 191 -5.09 3.35 26.26
CA GLU A 191 -4.51 3.11 24.94
C GLU A 191 -2.98 3.05 25.02
N ILE A 192 -2.37 3.89 25.88
CA ILE A 192 -0.93 3.85 26.17
C ILE A 192 -0.54 2.50 26.78
N ASP A 193 -1.26 2.05 27.81
CA ASP A 193 -0.98 0.78 28.50
C ASP A 193 -1.13 -0.40 27.53
N PHE A 194 -2.19 -0.41 26.71
CA PHE A 194 -2.40 -1.43 25.68
C PHE A 194 -1.25 -1.53 24.68
N ILE A 195 -0.69 -0.38 24.26
CA ILE A 195 0.48 -0.33 23.38
C ILE A 195 1.70 -0.95 24.06
N GLN A 196 1.98 -0.55 25.29
CA GLN A 196 3.17 -0.99 26.03
C GLN A 196 3.15 -2.49 26.32
N GLU A 197 2.01 -3.05 26.70
CA GLU A 197 1.85 -4.49 26.97
C GLU A 197 2.21 -5.37 25.77
N ARG A 198 2.04 -4.87 24.54
CA ARG A 198 2.23 -5.64 23.29
C ARG A 198 3.53 -5.37 22.58
N GLU A 199 4.32 -4.39 23.03
CA GLU A 199 5.51 -3.93 22.33
C GLU A 199 6.49 -5.07 21.98
N ASN A 200 6.78 -5.96 22.93
CA ASN A 200 7.70 -7.07 22.72
C ASN A 200 7.24 -8.01 21.59
N LYS A 201 5.93 -8.34 21.57
CA LYS A 201 5.33 -9.21 20.55
C LYS A 201 5.37 -8.55 19.18
N MET A 202 5.08 -7.25 19.11
CA MET A 202 5.01 -6.52 17.84
C MET A 202 6.39 -6.26 17.22
N ASN A 203 7.48 -6.42 17.97
CA ASN A 203 8.85 -6.38 17.44
C ASN A 203 9.32 -7.71 16.81
N THR A 204 8.48 -8.75 16.75
CA THR A 204 8.88 -10.10 16.30
C THR A 204 9.53 -10.11 14.91
N ILE A 205 8.96 -9.41 13.92
CA ILE A 205 9.51 -9.37 12.54
C ILE A 205 10.91 -8.74 12.52
N LEU A 206 11.10 -7.61 13.21
CA LEU A 206 12.42 -6.97 13.31
C LEU A 206 13.43 -7.86 14.04
N ASN A 207 13.00 -8.56 15.09
CA ASN A 207 13.84 -9.51 15.82
C ASN A 207 14.25 -10.70 14.95
N MET A 208 13.35 -11.21 14.10
CA MET A 208 13.65 -12.28 13.13
C MET A 208 14.65 -11.80 12.08
N ALA A 209 14.46 -10.59 11.56
CA ALA A 209 15.37 -9.99 10.58
C ALA A 209 16.77 -9.72 11.15
N ALA A 210 16.87 -9.19 12.37
CA ALA A 210 18.15 -8.98 13.07
C ALA A 210 18.93 -10.29 13.31
N LYS A 211 18.22 -11.43 13.36
CA LYS A 211 18.79 -12.78 13.46
C LYS A 211 18.97 -13.45 12.09
N SER A 212 18.77 -12.73 10.98
CA SER A 212 18.81 -13.23 9.61
C SER A 212 17.90 -14.44 9.35
N GLN A 213 16.77 -14.54 10.07
CA GLN A 213 15.82 -15.65 9.91
C GLN A 213 14.84 -15.41 8.74
N ILE A 214 14.65 -14.15 8.35
CA ILE A 214 13.87 -13.74 7.18
C ILE A 214 14.71 -12.75 6.35
N PRO A 215 14.67 -12.85 5.01
CA PRO A 215 15.40 -11.95 4.14
C PRO A 215 14.71 -10.60 4.03
N LEU A 216 15.49 -9.56 3.72
CA LEU A 216 14.96 -8.31 3.19
C LEU A 216 14.46 -8.56 1.76
N ARG A 217 13.31 -8.01 1.40
CA ARG A 217 12.71 -8.10 0.05
C ARG A 217 12.25 -6.74 -0.43
N ILE A 218 11.92 -6.62 -1.70
CA ILE A 218 11.17 -5.47 -2.22
C ILE A 218 9.70 -5.72 -1.92
N THR A 219 9.07 -4.79 -1.19
CA THR A 219 7.66 -4.86 -0.78
C THR A 219 6.91 -3.61 -1.24
N HIS A 220 5.59 -3.71 -1.32
CA HIS A 220 4.71 -2.62 -1.74
C HIS A 220 4.49 -1.59 -0.62
N ASN A 221 4.39 -2.05 0.62
CA ASN A 221 4.21 -1.31 1.87
C ASN A 221 2.88 -0.52 2.03
N ASP A 222 2.02 -0.46 1.02
CA ASP A 222 0.60 0.01 1.13
C ASP A 222 -0.33 -0.91 0.33
N THR A 223 -0.66 -2.07 0.88
CA THR A 223 -1.34 -3.17 0.15
C THR A 223 -2.86 -3.15 0.32
N LYS A 224 -3.43 -1.96 0.43
CA LYS A 224 -4.89 -1.77 0.40
C LYS A 224 -5.47 -2.34 -0.89
N PHE A 225 -6.66 -2.91 -0.81
CA PHE A 225 -7.28 -3.58 -1.95
C PHE A 225 -7.57 -2.64 -3.13
N ASN A 226 -7.80 -1.34 -2.88
CA ASN A 226 -7.99 -0.36 -3.94
C ASN A 226 -6.72 -0.07 -4.77
N ASN A 227 -5.55 -0.56 -4.32
CA ASN A 227 -4.31 -0.58 -5.09
C ASN A 227 -4.19 -1.80 -6.01
N VAL A 228 -5.26 -2.60 -6.16
CA VAL A 228 -5.37 -3.68 -7.14
C VAL A 228 -6.39 -3.31 -8.21
N LEU A 229 -5.94 -3.28 -9.46
CA LEU A 229 -6.82 -3.15 -10.62
C LEU A 229 -7.31 -4.53 -11.05
N LEU A 230 -8.63 -4.68 -11.15
CA LEU A 230 -9.34 -5.87 -11.60
C LEU A 230 -9.99 -5.60 -12.96
N ASN A 231 -10.12 -6.63 -13.80
CA ASN A 231 -10.91 -6.54 -15.03
C ASN A 231 -12.42 -6.63 -14.75
N LYS A 232 -13.26 -6.60 -15.80
CA LYS A 232 -14.73 -6.68 -15.68
C LYS A 232 -15.23 -7.93 -14.97
N GLU A 233 -14.49 -9.04 -15.05
CA GLU A 233 -14.78 -10.32 -14.40
C GLU A 233 -14.11 -10.48 -13.03
N ASP A 234 -13.63 -9.40 -12.41
CA ASP A 234 -12.97 -9.39 -11.10
C ASP A 234 -11.67 -10.21 -11.05
N LYS A 235 -10.90 -10.25 -12.14
CA LYS A 235 -9.56 -10.87 -12.17
C LYS A 235 -8.46 -9.83 -12.07
N ALA A 236 -7.46 -10.08 -11.24
CA ALA A 236 -6.31 -9.19 -11.05
C ALA A 236 -5.57 -8.91 -12.35
N GLN A 237 -5.34 -7.63 -12.64
CA GLN A 237 -4.58 -7.15 -13.79
C GLN A 237 -3.24 -6.56 -13.36
N CYS A 238 -3.26 -5.62 -12.42
CA CYS A 238 -2.08 -4.85 -12.04
C CYS A 238 -2.17 -4.38 -10.58
N VAL A 239 -1.03 -4.36 -9.90
CA VAL A 239 -0.86 -3.61 -8.64
C VAL A 239 -0.42 -2.19 -9.01
N ILE A 240 -1.04 -1.19 -8.39
CA ILE A 240 -0.79 0.24 -8.61
C ILE A 240 -0.38 0.93 -7.31
N ASP A 241 -0.14 2.25 -7.37
CA ASP A 241 0.36 3.05 -6.23
C ASP A 241 1.73 2.59 -5.71
N LEU A 242 2.70 2.55 -6.61
CA LEU A 242 4.05 2.03 -6.36
C LEU A 242 4.94 2.99 -5.55
N ASP A 243 4.36 4.01 -4.92
CA ASP A 243 5.10 5.10 -4.28
C ASP A 243 5.83 4.67 -3.01
N THR A 244 5.32 3.63 -2.36
CA THR A 244 5.94 3.05 -1.17
C THR A 244 6.67 1.75 -1.49
N VAL A 245 6.93 1.44 -2.77
CA VAL A 245 7.73 0.28 -3.14
C VAL A 245 9.18 0.52 -2.77
N MET A 246 9.64 -0.22 -1.77
CA MET A 246 10.97 -0.10 -1.18
C MET A 246 11.30 -1.37 -0.38
N PRO A 247 12.53 -1.51 0.14
CA PRO A 247 12.91 -2.67 0.91
C PRO A 247 12.08 -2.84 2.20
N GLY A 248 11.68 -4.08 2.50
CA GLY A 248 10.88 -4.46 3.65
C GLY A 248 10.82 -5.99 3.82
N TYR A 249 9.80 -6.47 4.54
CA TYR A 249 9.57 -7.90 4.77
C TYR A 249 8.18 -8.30 4.27
N VAL A 250 8.04 -9.47 3.66
CA VAL A 250 6.77 -9.92 3.05
C VAL A 250 5.57 -9.90 4.00
N ALA A 251 5.83 -10.11 5.29
CA ALA A 251 4.82 -10.02 6.34
C ALA A 251 4.16 -8.64 6.42
N TYR A 252 4.86 -7.57 6.02
CA TYR A 252 4.31 -6.22 6.01
C TYR A 252 3.19 -6.08 4.99
N ASP A 253 3.45 -6.44 3.74
CA ASP A 253 2.46 -6.44 2.66
C ASP A 253 1.29 -7.38 2.96
N PHE A 254 1.58 -8.58 3.48
CA PHE A 254 0.52 -9.51 3.85
C PHE A 254 -0.35 -8.96 4.98
N GLY A 255 0.26 -8.39 6.01
CA GLY A 255 -0.43 -7.83 7.16
C GLY A 255 -1.30 -6.62 6.81
N ASP A 256 -0.79 -5.70 6.00
CA ASP A 256 -1.52 -4.48 5.62
C ASP A 256 -2.70 -4.78 4.69
N ALA A 257 -2.56 -5.78 3.81
CA ALA A 257 -3.65 -6.25 2.98
C ALA A 257 -4.76 -6.87 3.85
N ILE A 258 -4.40 -7.81 4.73
CA ILE A 258 -5.37 -8.45 5.63
C ILE A 258 -6.10 -7.43 6.50
N ARG A 259 -5.37 -6.44 7.06
CA ARG A 259 -5.94 -5.36 7.89
C ARG A 259 -7.14 -4.67 7.23
N THR A 260 -7.10 -4.49 5.90
CA THR A 260 -8.18 -3.85 5.14
C THR A 260 -9.21 -4.82 4.57
N ILE A 261 -8.81 -6.06 4.26
CA ILE A 261 -9.67 -7.05 3.61
C ILE A 261 -10.62 -7.73 4.59
N ILE A 262 -10.17 -8.04 5.81
CA ILE A 262 -10.94 -8.90 6.72
C ILE A 262 -11.73 -8.10 7.75
N ASN A 263 -11.51 -6.79 7.84
CA ASN A 263 -12.25 -5.92 8.76
C ASN A 263 -13.64 -5.65 8.17
N SER A 264 -14.70 -6.01 8.90
CA SER A 264 -16.08 -5.78 8.48
C SER A 264 -16.55 -4.32 8.56
N ALA A 265 -15.72 -3.43 9.09
CA ALA A 265 -16.03 -2.02 9.26
C ALA A 265 -14.91 -1.10 8.75
N ALA A 266 -15.21 0.19 8.62
CA ALA A 266 -14.25 1.20 8.20
C ALA A 266 -13.09 1.37 9.21
N GLU A 267 -11.99 1.97 8.76
CA GLU A 267 -10.79 2.21 9.60
C GLU A 267 -11.08 3.14 10.80
N ASP A 268 -12.09 3.99 10.67
CA ASP A 268 -12.56 4.96 11.64
C ASP A 268 -13.94 4.60 12.22
N GLU A 269 -14.36 3.33 12.21
CA GLU A 269 -15.65 2.92 12.78
C GLU A 269 -15.79 3.32 14.26
N ALA A 270 -16.87 4.03 14.58
CA ALA A 270 -17.18 4.48 15.93
C ALA A 270 -17.84 3.39 16.78
N ASP A 271 -18.65 2.53 16.14
CA ASP A 271 -19.27 1.38 16.79
C ASP A 271 -18.32 0.17 16.77
N LEU A 272 -17.54 0.02 17.84
CA LEU A 272 -16.52 -1.02 17.97
C LEU A 272 -17.07 -2.46 17.93
N ASP A 273 -18.37 -2.66 18.14
CA ASP A 273 -19.01 -3.98 18.05
C ASP A 273 -19.20 -4.44 16.59
N ARG A 274 -19.12 -3.50 15.63
CA ARG A 274 -19.15 -3.80 14.19
C ARG A 274 -17.80 -4.27 13.66
N ILE A 275 -16.72 -4.09 14.40
CA ILE A 275 -15.39 -4.54 14.03
C ILE A 275 -15.28 -6.04 14.35
N LYS A 276 -15.40 -6.85 13.30
CA LYS A 276 -15.28 -8.31 13.33
C LYS A 276 -14.39 -8.76 12.19
N LEU A 277 -13.84 -9.97 12.35
CA LEU A 277 -13.01 -10.58 11.30
C LEU A 277 -13.87 -11.42 10.36
N ASN A 278 -13.72 -11.18 9.07
CA ASN A 278 -14.24 -12.04 8.03
C ASN A 278 -13.23 -13.14 7.70
N ILE A 279 -13.25 -14.23 8.48
CA ILE A 279 -12.34 -15.38 8.32
C ILE A 279 -12.43 -16.02 6.92
N PRO A 280 -13.62 -16.17 6.29
CA PRO A 280 -13.68 -16.62 4.90
C PRO A 280 -12.88 -15.76 3.91
N LEU A 281 -12.87 -14.43 4.07
CA LEU A 281 -12.03 -13.55 3.22
C LEU A 281 -10.55 -13.71 3.54
N PHE A 282 -10.17 -13.90 4.81
CA PHE A 282 -8.79 -14.21 5.20
C PHE A 282 -8.28 -15.47 4.47
N GLU A 283 -9.05 -16.55 4.53
CA GLU A 283 -8.71 -17.83 3.88
C GLU A 283 -8.60 -17.68 2.37
N ALA A 284 -9.55 -16.98 1.75
CA ALA A 284 -9.55 -16.71 0.31
C ALA A 284 -8.30 -15.94 -0.15
N TYR A 285 -7.97 -14.85 0.56
CA TYR A 285 -6.78 -14.05 0.31
C TYR A 285 -5.50 -14.88 0.49
N THR A 286 -5.39 -15.57 1.63
CA THR A 286 -4.22 -16.41 1.96
C THR A 286 -3.97 -17.44 0.88
N LYS A 287 -5.03 -18.10 0.40
CA LYS A 287 -4.94 -19.09 -0.67
C LYS A 287 -4.48 -18.46 -2.00
N GLY A 288 -5.03 -17.29 -2.38
CA GLY A 288 -4.60 -16.59 -3.59
C GLY A 288 -3.16 -16.09 -3.52
N TYR A 289 -2.74 -15.59 -2.36
CA TYR A 289 -1.38 -15.13 -2.10
C TYR A 289 -0.38 -16.28 -2.21
N LEU A 290 -0.58 -17.36 -1.47
CA LEU A 290 0.34 -18.50 -1.50
C LEU A 290 0.37 -19.20 -2.85
N GLU A 291 -0.73 -19.21 -3.60
CA GLU A 291 -0.75 -19.75 -4.97
C GLU A 291 0.28 -19.11 -5.89
N THR A 292 0.59 -17.84 -5.69
CA THR A 292 1.54 -17.08 -6.52
C THR A 292 2.88 -16.86 -5.83
N ALA A 293 2.93 -16.79 -4.49
CA ALA A 293 4.13 -16.46 -3.74
C ALA A 293 4.94 -17.67 -3.23
N HIS A 294 4.34 -18.87 -3.15
CA HIS A 294 4.97 -20.03 -2.48
C HIS A 294 6.38 -20.35 -2.98
N HIS A 295 6.66 -20.16 -4.27
CA HIS A 295 7.92 -20.57 -4.88
C HIS A 295 9.15 -19.78 -4.41
N PHE A 296 8.98 -18.58 -3.84
CA PHE A 296 10.09 -17.75 -3.37
C PHE A 296 10.16 -17.61 -1.85
N LEU A 297 9.10 -18.00 -1.13
CA LEU A 297 8.97 -17.83 0.31
C LEU A 297 9.75 -18.90 1.08
N TYR A 298 10.52 -18.47 2.09
CA TYR A 298 11.11 -19.40 3.05
C TYR A 298 10.11 -19.77 4.15
N PRO A 299 10.27 -20.94 4.82
CA PRO A 299 9.38 -21.37 5.90
C PRO A 299 9.21 -20.33 7.03
N MET A 300 10.28 -19.61 7.38
CA MET A 300 10.22 -18.56 8.40
C MET A 300 9.44 -17.32 7.95
N GLU A 301 9.42 -17.02 6.65
CA GLU A 301 8.60 -15.94 6.10
C GLU A 301 7.13 -16.31 6.12
N ILE A 302 6.78 -17.55 5.76
CA ILE A 302 5.41 -18.08 5.87
C ILE A 302 4.93 -18.00 7.33
N LYS A 303 5.78 -18.39 8.28
CA LYS A 303 5.48 -18.27 9.71
C LYS A 303 5.24 -16.82 10.15
N SER A 304 5.98 -15.87 9.56
CA SER A 304 5.88 -14.44 9.89
C SER A 304 4.64 -13.73 9.34
N LEU A 305 3.88 -14.35 8.42
CA LEU A 305 2.72 -13.70 7.79
C LEU A 305 1.69 -13.24 8.83
N VAL A 306 1.35 -14.09 9.80
CA VAL A 306 0.39 -13.71 10.88
C VAL A 306 1.01 -12.71 11.87
N ASP A 307 2.34 -12.69 12.04
CA ASP A 307 2.99 -11.64 12.83
C ASP A 307 2.80 -10.26 12.16
N GLY A 308 2.76 -10.22 10.83
CA GLY A 308 2.39 -9.03 10.07
C GLY A 308 0.93 -8.60 10.29
N VAL A 309 0.01 -9.57 10.27
CA VAL A 309 -1.43 -9.33 10.52
C VAL A 309 -1.68 -8.69 11.89
N LEU A 310 -0.89 -9.06 12.90
CA LEU A 310 -0.92 -8.42 14.22
C LEU A 310 -0.27 -7.04 14.23
N LEU A 311 0.91 -6.93 13.61
CA LEU A 311 1.73 -5.72 13.66
C LEU A 311 1.08 -4.52 12.96
N LEU A 312 0.50 -4.71 11.78
CA LEU A 312 0.08 -3.58 10.94
C LEU A 312 -1.08 -2.76 11.55
N PRO A 313 -2.18 -3.35 12.05
CA PRO A 313 -3.18 -2.57 12.79
C PRO A 313 -2.62 -1.98 14.10
N TYR A 314 -1.73 -2.68 14.80
CA TYR A 314 -1.06 -2.15 15.99
C TYR A 314 -0.21 -0.90 15.68
N MET A 315 0.55 -0.95 14.58
CA MET A 315 1.35 0.18 14.12
C MET A 315 0.48 1.35 13.69
N GLN A 316 -0.62 1.08 12.98
CA GLN A 316 -1.55 2.10 12.53
C GLN A 316 -2.25 2.80 13.71
N MET A 317 -2.65 2.03 14.73
CA MET A 317 -3.14 2.55 16.02
C MET A 317 -2.13 3.53 16.66
N ILE A 318 -0.84 3.16 16.72
CA ILE A 318 0.22 4.02 17.25
C ILE A 318 0.35 5.30 16.43
N ARG A 319 0.31 5.21 15.10
CA ARG A 319 0.42 6.39 14.22
C ARG A 319 -0.74 7.36 14.46
N PHE A 320 -1.96 6.86 14.55
CA PHE A 320 -3.13 7.71 14.86
C PHE A 320 -3.05 8.33 16.25
N LEU A 321 -2.67 7.56 17.27
CA LEU A 321 -2.60 8.08 18.63
C LEU A 321 -1.47 9.10 18.78
N THR A 322 -0.33 8.86 18.14
CA THR A 322 0.79 9.80 18.09
C THR A 322 0.34 11.12 17.46
N ASP A 323 -0.40 11.09 16.36
CA ASP A 323 -0.92 12.30 15.73
C ASP A 323 -1.97 13.01 16.60
N TYR A 324 -2.86 12.26 17.26
CA TYR A 324 -3.83 12.81 18.22
C TYR A 324 -3.14 13.58 19.37
N LEU A 325 -2.06 13.02 19.92
CA LEU A 325 -1.27 13.65 20.99
C LEU A 325 -0.49 14.88 20.51
N ASN A 326 -0.10 14.89 19.23
CA ASN A 326 0.59 16.00 18.59
C ASN A 326 -0.35 17.10 18.07
N GLY A 327 -1.67 16.93 18.19
CA GLY A 327 -2.66 17.91 17.77
C GLY A 327 -3.13 17.77 16.31
N ASP A 328 -3.18 16.53 15.79
CA ASP A 328 -3.81 16.17 14.51
C ASP A 328 -3.17 16.87 13.29
N THR A 329 -1.84 16.77 13.19
CA THR A 329 -1.02 17.50 12.21
C THR A 329 -0.71 16.70 10.95
N TYR A 330 -0.86 15.38 10.99
CA TYR A 330 -0.49 14.46 9.91
C TYR A 330 -1.71 13.96 9.14
N TYR A 331 -2.72 13.43 9.84
CA TYR A 331 -3.93 12.89 9.23
C TYR A 331 -5.02 13.94 9.13
N LYS A 332 -5.75 13.95 8.01
CA LYS A 332 -6.97 14.76 7.89
C LYS A 332 -8.01 14.26 8.89
N ILE A 333 -8.58 15.19 9.65
CA ILE A 333 -9.63 14.93 10.64
C ILE A 333 -10.96 15.57 10.22
N SER A 334 -12.07 14.96 10.64
CA SER A 334 -13.43 15.47 10.41
C SER A 334 -14.03 16.05 11.70
N HIS A 335 -13.47 15.69 12.85
CA HIS A 335 -13.84 16.20 14.18
C HIS A 335 -12.63 16.08 15.14
N PRO A 336 -12.63 16.78 16.29
CA PRO A 336 -11.45 16.90 17.16
C PRO A 336 -10.90 15.59 17.74
N THR A 337 -11.70 14.54 17.79
CA THR A 337 -11.36 13.21 18.35
C THR A 337 -11.19 12.14 17.27
N HIS A 338 -11.13 12.53 15.99
CA HIS A 338 -11.19 11.57 14.88
C HIS A 338 -10.01 10.58 14.89
N ASN A 339 -8.79 11.05 15.17
CA ASN A 339 -7.64 10.16 15.29
C ASN A 339 -7.75 9.23 16.52
N LEU A 340 -8.32 9.68 17.64
CA LEU A 340 -8.58 8.80 18.78
C LEU A 340 -9.63 7.72 18.45
N GLN A 341 -10.68 8.07 17.69
CA GLN A 341 -11.65 7.10 17.19
C GLN A 341 -10.98 6.04 16.31
N ARG A 342 -10.14 6.44 15.37
CA ARG A 342 -9.33 5.53 14.55
C ARG A 342 -8.40 4.65 15.39
N THR A 343 -7.74 5.21 16.40
CA THR A 343 -6.93 4.44 17.37
C THR A 343 -7.76 3.34 18.02
N LYS A 344 -8.96 3.66 18.52
CA LYS A 344 -9.86 2.69 19.17
C LYS A 344 -10.34 1.60 18.21
N ALA A 345 -10.65 1.97 16.97
CA ALA A 345 -11.01 1.00 15.94
C ALA A 345 -9.87 0.01 15.64
N GLN A 346 -8.64 0.51 15.46
CA GLN A 346 -7.47 -0.34 15.23
C GLN A 346 -7.12 -1.19 16.47
N MET A 347 -7.25 -0.64 17.67
CA MET A 347 -7.09 -1.37 18.94
C MET A 347 -8.07 -2.54 19.04
N ARG A 348 -9.36 -2.30 18.71
CA ARG A 348 -10.39 -3.33 18.66
C ARG A 348 -10.05 -4.41 17.63
N LEU A 349 -9.54 -4.03 16.45
CA LEU A 349 -9.11 -4.96 15.42
C LEU A 349 -7.95 -5.85 15.92
N VAL A 350 -6.94 -5.29 16.60
CA VAL A 350 -5.85 -6.08 17.22
C VAL A 350 -6.42 -7.10 18.21
N ILE A 351 -7.34 -6.70 19.09
CA ILE A 351 -7.99 -7.60 20.06
C ILE A 351 -8.69 -8.76 19.34
N GLU A 352 -9.43 -8.48 18.26
CA GLU A 352 -10.13 -9.52 17.51
C GLU A 352 -9.16 -10.47 16.79
N ILE A 353 -8.04 -9.97 16.26
CA ILE A 353 -6.98 -10.79 15.65
C ILE A 353 -6.32 -11.69 16.71
N GLU A 354 -6.00 -11.16 17.89
CA GLU A 354 -5.41 -11.94 18.98
C GLU A 354 -6.31 -13.10 19.43
N LYS A 355 -7.63 -12.89 19.49
CA LYS A 355 -8.61 -13.95 19.81
C LYS A 355 -8.61 -15.11 18.79
N HIS A 356 -8.28 -14.83 17.53
CA HIS A 356 -8.29 -15.80 16.44
C HIS A 356 -6.89 -16.19 15.97
N GLU A 357 -5.84 -15.78 16.67
CA GLU A 357 -4.46 -15.91 16.19
C GLU A 357 -4.09 -17.36 15.84
N GLU A 358 -4.42 -18.31 16.71
CA GLU A 358 -4.14 -19.74 16.47
C GLU A 358 -4.84 -20.23 15.20
N LEU A 359 -6.12 -19.88 15.01
CA LEU A 359 -6.88 -20.20 13.81
C LEU A 359 -6.24 -19.61 12.55
N LEU A 360 -5.84 -18.33 12.59
CA LEU A 360 -5.20 -17.67 11.44
C LEU A 360 -3.86 -18.34 11.08
N ARG A 361 -3.06 -18.71 12.09
CA ARG A 361 -1.79 -19.43 11.89
C ARG A 361 -2.02 -20.82 11.29
N ASP A 362 -3.03 -21.55 11.77
CA ASP A 362 -3.37 -22.87 11.24
C ASP A 362 -3.86 -22.79 9.80
N LEU A 363 -4.67 -21.79 9.44
CA LEU A 363 -5.10 -21.55 8.07
C LEU A 363 -3.90 -21.27 7.14
N VAL A 364 -2.98 -20.37 7.52
CA VAL A 364 -1.77 -20.09 6.74
C VAL A 364 -0.93 -21.36 6.56
N LYS A 365 -0.73 -22.14 7.64
CA LYS A 365 0.03 -23.39 7.58
C LYS A 365 -0.64 -24.42 6.67
N ARG A 366 -1.96 -24.57 6.76
CA ARG A 366 -2.73 -25.51 5.94
C ARG A 366 -2.62 -25.14 4.46
N GLU A 367 -2.82 -23.88 4.10
CA GLU A 367 -2.69 -23.44 2.71
C GLU A 367 -1.25 -23.54 2.20
N ALA A 368 -0.24 -23.27 3.03
CA ALA A 368 1.17 -23.41 2.65
C ALA A 368 1.55 -24.87 2.37
N ASN A 369 1.02 -25.83 3.15
CA ASN A 369 1.30 -27.26 2.96
C ASN A 369 0.84 -27.80 1.61
N VAL A 370 -0.07 -27.12 0.91
CA VAL A 370 -0.49 -27.49 -0.46
C VAL A 370 0.68 -27.37 -1.46
N TYR A 371 1.65 -26.50 -1.19
CA TYR A 371 2.75 -26.19 -2.10
C TYR A 371 4.12 -26.67 -1.60
N LEU A 372 4.22 -27.06 -0.33
CA LEU A 372 5.46 -27.52 0.32
C LEU A 372 5.60 -29.06 0.33
N SER A 373 4.63 -29.78 -0.25
CA SER A 373 4.58 -31.25 -0.32
C SER A 373 5.39 -31.83 -1.47
#